data_AF-A0A7S4FYI0-F1
#
_entry.id   AF-A0A7S4FYI0-F1
#
_cell.length_a   1.000
_cell.length_b   1.000
_cell.length_c   1.000
_cell.angle_alpha   90.00
_cell.angle_beta   90.00
_cell.angle_gamma   90.00
#
_symmetry.space_group_name_H-M   'P 1'
#
loop_
_entity.id
_entity.type
_entity.pdbx_description
1 polymer ?
#
loop_
_entity_poly.entity_id
_entity_poly.type
_entity_poly.pdbx_seq_one_letter_code
_entity_poly.pdbx_strand_id
1 'polypeptide(L)'
;AICVECFNKGDHTGHDYRMIRTVGGMCDCGDASAWDPAGFCCDHKGLQPDEDPTESMPTNAKEALVCCCFALFAYVIDLCDADVAINEKRHNKLGIVDSADVRSTAQYALQWATDFAQKGDCAKRILTSALVRTDIPVDCRVPQTAKFSSLLQKFFALEFENLNDSVFVCLHDLYLSIMTDYLF
;
A
#
# COMPACT_ATOMS: atom_id res chain seq x y z
N ALA A 1 9.28 16.61 -4.93
CA ALA A 1 9.31 17.21 -6.28
C ALA A 1 8.08 16.75 -7.05
N ILE A 2 7.63 17.52 -8.04
CA ILE A 2 6.49 17.13 -8.89
C ILE A 2 6.98 16.65 -10.26
N CYS A 3 6.22 15.77 -10.90
CA CYS A 3 6.55 15.32 -12.25
C CYS A 3 6.34 16.44 -13.28
N VAL A 4 6.94 16.29 -14.47
CA VAL A 4 6.84 17.28 -15.56
C VAL A 4 5.39 17.55 -15.95
N GLU A 5 4.54 16.54 -15.93
CA GLU A 5 3.12 16.69 -16.27
C GLU A 5 2.38 17.57 -15.26
N CYS A 6 2.60 17.36 -13.96
CA CYS A 6 1.98 18.18 -12.92
C CYS A 6 2.50 19.62 -12.96
N PHE A 7 3.82 19.81 -13.17
CA PHE A 7 4.41 21.15 -13.29
C PHE A 7 3.77 21.95 -14.43
N ASN A 8 3.55 21.33 -15.59
CA ASN A 8 2.94 22.02 -16.74
C ASN A 8 1.45 22.34 -16.56
N LYS A 9 0.75 21.61 -15.69
CA LYS A 9 -0.68 21.74 -15.43
C LYS A 9 -0.99 22.58 -14.17
N GLY A 10 0.03 22.99 -13.42
CA GLY A 10 -0.07 23.88 -12.26
C GLY A 10 0.32 25.32 -12.60
N ASP A 11 -0.05 26.27 -11.73
CA ASP A 11 0.49 27.63 -11.81
C ASP A 11 1.73 27.75 -10.93
N HIS A 12 2.86 28.03 -11.57
CA HIS A 12 4.14 28.25 -10.92
C HIS A 12 4.74 29.61 -11.32
N THR A 13 3.90 30.51 -11.81
CA THR A 13 4.33 31.84 -12.27
C THR A 13 4.93 32.63 -11.12
N GLY A 14 6.19 33.05 -11.28
CA GLY A 14 6.89 33.83 -10.25
C GLY A 14 7.48 33.00 -9.10
N HIS A 15 7.37 31.67 -9.14
CA HIS A 15 8.05 30.78 -8.18
C HIS A 15 9.47 30.45 -8.66
N ASP A 16 10.40 30.29 -7.72
CA ASP A 16 11.75 29.80 -8.02
C ASP A 16 11.73 28.27 -8.10
N TYR A 17 12.05 27.73 -9.27
CA TYR A 17 12.05 26.29 -9.51
C TYR A 17 13.33 25.84 -10.22
N ARG A 18 13.67 24.57 -10.03
CA ARG A 18 14.78 23.91 -10.71
C ARG A 18 14.31 22.61 -11.35
N MET A 19 14.65 22.42 -12.62
CA MET A 19 14.49 21.13 -13.27
C MET A 19 15.65 20.20 -12.90
N ILE A 20 15.32 19.05 -12.34
CA ILE A 20 16.27 18.01 -11.97
C ILE A 20 15.96 16.74 -12.76
N ARG A 21 17.03 16.05 -13.20
CA ARG A 21 16.88 14.73 -13.80
C ARG A 21 17.06 13.69 -12.72
N THR A 22 15.95 13.07 -12.28
CA THR A 22 15.97 11.98 -11.31
C THR A 22 15.82 10.62 -12.00
N VAL A 23 16.34 9.58 -11.36
CA VAL A 23 16.17 8.17 -11.76
C VAL A 23 15.04 7.47 -10.97
N GLY A 24 14.39 8.16 -10.03
CA GLY A 24 13.25 7.67 -9.25
C GLY A 24 12.64 8.71 -8.30
N GLY A 25 11.55 8.35 -7.62
CA GLY A 25 10.82 9.20 -6.67
C GLY A 25 9.33 9.31 -6.98
N MET A 26 8.55 9.84 -6.02
CA MET A 26 7.12 10.10 -6.18
C MET A 26 6.87 11.55 -6.57
N CYS A 27 5.78 11.80 -7.30
CA CYS A 27 5.28 13.13 -7.57
C CYS A 27 4.46 13.63 -6.37
N ASP A 28 4.85 14.75 -5.77
CA ASP A 28 4.20 15.28 -4.57
C ASP A 28 2.96 16.16 -4.88
N CYS A 29 2.55 16.26 -6.15
CA CYS A 29 1.42 17.12 -6.54
C CYS A 29 0.10 16.56 -5.96
N GLY A 30 -0.63 17.40 -5.22
CA GLY A 30 -1.86 17.01 -4.53
C GLY A 30 -1.67 16.62 -3.07
N ASP A 31 -0.43 16.43 -2.60
CA ASP A 31 -0.13 16.17 -1.20
C ASP A 31 0.20 17.49 -0.48
N ALA A 32 -0.73 17.98 0.34
CA ALA A 32 -0.59 19.24 1.05
C ALA A 32 0.48 19.20 2.16
N SER A 33 0.92 18.00 2.57
CA SER A 33 2.01 17.85 3.53
C SER A 33 3.40 18.05 2.89
N ALA A 34 3.50 17.83 1.58
CA ALA A 34 4.76 17.86 0.83
C ALA A 34 4.84 19.01 -0.19
N TRP A 35 3.71 19.55 -0.64
CA TRP A 35 3.64 20.57 -1.67
C TRP A 35 2.53 21.60 -1.40
N ASP A 36 2.80 22.88 -1.67
CA ASP A 36 1.82 23.95 -1.43
C ASP A 36 0.59 23.74 -2.33
N PRO A 37 -0.64 23.72 -1.76
CA PRO A 37 -1.88 23.59 -2.53
C PRO A 37 -2.06 24.64 -3.63
N ALA A 38 -1.49 25.84 -3.47
CA ALA A 38 -1.50 26.86 -4.53
C ALA A 38 -0.71 26.44 -5.78
N GLY A 39 0.26 25.53 -5.61
CA GLY A 39 1.06 24.95 -6.69
C GLY A 39 0.54 23.60 -7.19
N PHE A 40 -0.65 23.17 -6.79
CA PHE A 40 -1.25 21.95 -7.33
C PHE A 40 -1.65 22.12 -8.79
N CYS A 41 -1.57 21.02 -9.54
CA CYS A 41 -2.07 20.98 -10.90
C CYS A 41 -3.60 20.87 -10.91
N CYS A 42 -4.21 21.15 -12.06
CA CYS A 42 -5.67 21.08 -12.20
C CYS A 42 -6.27 19.69 -11.91
N ASP A 43 -5.46 18.63 -12.05
CA ASP A 43 -5.89 17.23 -11.90
C ASP A 43 -5.67 16.70 -10.47
N HIS A 44 -4.77 17.30 -9.69
CA HIS A 44 -4.40 16.86 -8.35
C HIS A 44 -4.58 17.99 -7.34
N LYS A 45 -5.83 18.38 -7.09
CA LYS A 45 -6.16 19.48 -6.17
C LYS A 45 -5.99 19.14 -4.68
N GLY A 46 -5.53 17.93 -4.39
CA GLY A 46 -5.48 17.37 -3.05
C GLY A 46 -6.86 17.09 -2.48
N LEU A 47 -6.88 16.27 -1.45
CA LEU A 47 -8.08 16.03 -0.66
C LEU A 47 -8.23 17.12 0.39
N GLN A 48 -9.46 17.58 0.60
CA GLN A 48 -9.76 18.27 1.85
C GLN A 48 -9.66 17.24 3.00
N PRO A 49 -9.20 17.63 4.21
CA PRO A 49 -8.97 16.71 5.32
C PRO A 49 -10.20 15.84 5.70
N ASP A 50 -11.39 16.32 5.36
CA ASP A 50 -12.70 15.76 5.66
C ASP A 50 -13.39 15.07 4.47
N GLU A 51 -12.76 15.06 3.29
CA GLU A 51 -13.33 14.46 2.07
C GLU A 51 -12.91 13.00 1.91
N ASP A 52 -13.87 12.07 1.78
CA ASP A 52 -13.56 10.68 1.43
C ASP A 52 -13.27 10.60 -0.07
N PRO A 53 -12.03 10.29 -0.52
CA PRO A 53 -11.70 10.21 -1.94
C PRO A 53 -12.56 9.19 -2.70
N THR A 54 -13.21 8.26 -1.99
CA THR A 54 -14.06 7.21 -2.55
C THR A 54 -15.54 7.55 -2.53
N GLU A 55 -15.95 8.75 -2.10
CA GLU A 55 -17.37 9.15 -2.00
C GLU A 55 -18.10 9.10 -3.35
N SER A 56 -17.41 9.47 -4.43
CA SER A 56 -17.96 9.43 -5.79
C SER A 56 -18.08 8.02 -6.39
N MET A 57 -17.52 7.01 -5.73
CA MET A 57 -17.49 5.64 -6.22
C MET A 57 -18.84 4.94 -6.01
N PRO A 58 -19.34 4.16 -6.99
CA PRO A 58 -20.50 3.31 -6.76
C PRO A 58 -20.27 2.37 -5.57
N THR A 59 -21.21 2.34 -4.61
CA THR A 59 -21.06 1.60 -3.36
C THR A 59 -20.73 0.11 -3.57
N ASN A 60 -21.34 -0.52 -4.57
CA ASN A 60 -21.07 -1.91 -4.93
C ASN A 60 -19.64 -2.13 -5.47
N ALA A 61 -19.12 -1.16 -6.23
CA ALA A 61 -17.75 -1.21 -6.74
C ALA A 61 -16.73 -1.00 -5.61
N LYS A 62 -16.99 -0.01 -4.72
CA LYS A 62 -16.19 0.23 -3.51
C LYS A 62 -16.11 -1.03 -2.65
N GLU A 63 -17.25 -1.64 -2.34
CA GLU A 63 -17.33 -2.83 -1.52
C GLU A 63 -16.61 -4.04 -2.16
N ALA A 64 -16.79 -4.25 -3.46
CA ALA A 64 -16.11 -5.32 -4.18
C ALA A 64 -14.58 -5.13 -4.16
N LEU A 65 -14.10 -3.92 -4.40
CA LEU A 65 -12.66 -3.60 -4.38
C LEU A 65 -12.07 -3.78 -2.98
N VAL A 66 -12.76 -3.35 -1.93
CA VAL A 66 -12.34 -3.57 -0.53
C VAL A 66 -12.26 -5.06 -0.22
N CYS A 67 -13.26 -5.86 -0.62
CA CYS A 67 -13.23 -7.33 -0.46
C CYS A 67 -12.07 -7.98 -1.21
N CYS A 68 -11.81 -7.58 -2.46
CA CYS A 68 -10.67 -8.08 -3.24
C CYS A 68 -9.34 -7.73 -2.58
N CYS A 69 -9.16 -6.49 -2.13
CA CYS A 69 -7.95 -6.05 -1.43
C CYS A 69 -7.78 -6.76 -0.09
N PHE A 70 -8.87 -7.03 0.63
CA PHE A 70 -8.85 -7.81 1.87
C PHE A 70 -8.33 -9.24 1.62
N ALA A 71 -8.88 -9.92 0.60
CA ALA A 71 -8.43 -11.26 0.25
C ALA A 71 -6.96 -11.27 -0.18
N LEU A 72 -6.52 -10.26 -0.95
CA LEU A 72 -5.12 -10.08 -1.34
C LEU A 72 -4.23 -9.91 -0.10
N PHE A 73 -4.57 -9.02 0.82
CA PHE A 73 -3.76 -8.79 2.03
C PHE A 73 -3.74 -9.99 2.96
N ALA A 74 -4.85 -10.70 3.12
CA ALA A 74 -4.88 -11.95 3.88
C ALA A 74 -3.89 -12.96 3.29
N TYR A 75 -3.89 -13.12 1.97
CA TYR A 75 -2.97 -14.00 1.27
C TYR A 75 -1.51 -13.55 1.37
N VAL A 76 -1.23 -12.25 1.23
CA VAL A 76 0.11 -11.68 1.41
C VAL A 76 0.64 -11.92 2.82
N ILE A 77 -0.18 -11.72 3.85
CA ILE A 77 0.21 -11.97 5.23
C ILE A 77 0.53 -13.45 5.44
N ASP A 78 -0.27 -14.37 4.89
CA ASP A 78 0.01 -15.81 4.96
C ASP A 78 1.31 -16.19 4.24
N LEU A 79 1.65 -15.52 3.13
CA LEU A 79 2.94 -15.70 2.45
C LEU A 79 4.11 -15.15 3.27
N CYS A 80 3.94 -14.00 3.94
CA CYS A 80 4.93 -13.44 4.85
C CYS A 80 5.18 -14.37 6.06
N ASP A 81 4.12 -14.90 6.68
CA ASP A 81 4.22 -15.91 7.74
C ASP A 81 4.96 -17.16 7.25
N ALA A 82 4.68 -17.61 6.03
CA ALA A 82 5.37 -18.75 5.43
C ALA A 82 6.86 -18.47 5.17
N ASP A 83 7.21 -17.26 4.70
CA ASP A 83 8.61 -16.86 4.48
C ASP A 83 9.40 -16.76 5.79
N VAL A 84 8.80 -16.19 6.84
CA VAL A 84 9.36 -16.19 8.21
C VAL A 84 9.69 -17.63 8.63
N ALA A 85 8.71 -18.53 8.56
CA ALA A 85 8.90 -19.93 8.96
C ALA A 85 9.97 -20.66 8.13
N ILE A 86 10.12 -20.30 6.85
CA ILE A 86 11.18 -20.83 5.98
C ILE A 86 12.56 -20.32 6.42
N ASN A 87 12.69 -19.04 6.75
CA ASN A 87 13.97 -18.44 7.15
C ASN A 87 14.41 -18.95 8.52
N GLU A 88 13.50 -19.08 9.50
CA GLU A 88 13.78 -19.70 10.79
C GLU A 88 14.31 -21.14 10.65
N LYS A 89 13.69 -21.94 9.77
CA LYS A 89 14.13 -23.32 9.48
C LYS A 89 15.48 -23.37 8.77
N ARG A 90 15.80 -22.37 7.95
CA ARG A 90 17.12 -22.24 7.31
C ARG A 90 18.21 -21.93 8.34
N HIS A 91 17.93 -21.09 9.33
CA HIS A 91 18.81 -20.92 10.49
C HIS A 91 18.98 -22.24 11.27
N ASN A 92 17.95 -23.08 11.30
CA ASN A 92 17.92 -24.38 12.01
C ASN A 92 18.29 -25.62 11.16
N LYS A 93 18.85 -25.47 9.94
CA LYS A 93 19.32 -26.57 9.06
C LYS A 93 18.30 -27.71 8.78
N LEU A 94 17.01 -27.41 8.54
CA LEU A 94 16.06 -28.46 8.11
C LEU A 94 14.96 -27.96 7.14
N GLY A 95 15.00 -28.41 5.87
CA GLY A 95 13.79 -28.60 5.08
C GLY A 95 13.65 -27.82 3.76
N ILE A 96 13.24 -28.57 2.73
CA ILE A 96 13.00 -28.24 1.33
C ILE A 96 11.51 -27.86 1.17
N VAL A 97 11.16 -26.60 1.39
CA VAL A 97 9.98 -25.99 0.76
C VAL A 97 10.52 -25.13 -0.37
N ASP A 98 9.85 -25.05 -1.52
CA ASP A 98 10.32 -24.21 -2.63
C ASP A 98 10.19 -22.73 -2.26
N SER A 99 11.14 -22.26 -1.44
CA SER A 99 11.19 -20.91 -0.87
C SER A 99 11.25 -19.82 -1.93
N ALA A 100 11.59 -20.18 -3.18
CA ALA A 100 11.58 -19.25 -4.28
C ALA A 100 10.15 -18.85 -4.65
N ASP A 101 9.22 -19.80 -4.73
CA ASP A 101 7.84 -19.56 -5.17
C ASP A 101 7.05 -18.69 -4.18
N VAL A 102 7.19 -18.96 -2.87
CA VAL A 102 6.58 -18.15 -1.80
C VAL A 102 7.07 -16.70 -1.88
N ARG A 103 8.39 -16.50 -1.99
CA ARG A 103 9.00 -15.16 -2.03
C ARG A 103 8.63 -14.40 -3.29
N SER A 104 8.72 -15.04 -4.47
CA SER A 104 8.35 -14.38 -5.73
C SER A 104 6.88 -14.01 -5.76
N THR A 105 6.01 -14.86 -5.21
CA THR A 105 4.58 -14.58 -5.14
C THR A 105 4.30 -13.42 -4.16
N ALA A 106 4.94 -13.42 -3.00
CA ALA A 106 4.82 -12.32 -2.04
C ALA A 106 5.28 -10.99 -2.64
N GLN A 107 6.46 -10.97 -3.27
CA GLN A 107 6.99 -9.79 -3.96
C GLN A 107 6.04 -9.28 -5.03
N TYR A 108 5.51 -10.18 -5.88
CA TYR A 108 4.59 -9.78 -6.95
C TYR A 108 3.31 -9.16 -6.40
N ALA A 109 2.72 -9.78 -5.37
CA ALA A 109 1.50 -9.26 -4.74
C ALA A 109 1.75 -7.90 -4.04
N LEU A 110 2.88 -7.77 -3.33
CA LEU A 110 3.27 -6.52 -2.67
C LEU A 110 3.58 -5.40 -3.68
N GLN A 111 4.27 -5.71 -4.77
CA GLN A 111 4.53 -4.76 -5.85
C GLN A 111 3.22 -4.31 -6.51
N TRP A 112 2.31 -5.25 -6.80
CA TRP A 112 1.01 -4.89 -7.35
C TRP A 112 0.23 -3.95 -6.43
N ALA A 113 0.21 -4.24 -5.13
CA ALA A 113 -0.47 -3.39 -4.14
C ALA A 113 0.17 -1.99 -4.06
N THR A 114 1.50 -1.91 -4.20
CA THR A 114 2.27 -0.66 -4.25
C THR A 114 1.90 0.14 -5.51
N ASP A 115 1.92 -0.49 -6.68
CA ASP A 115 1.55 0.14 -7.95
C ASP A 115 0.08 0.59 -7.96
N PHE A 116 -0.79 -0.14 -7.26
CA PHE A 116 -2.19 0.24 -7.07
C PHE A 116 -2.32 1.46 -6.15
N ALA A 117 -1.61 1.49 -5.02
CA ALA A 117 -1.57 2.65 -4.12
C ALA A 117 -1.10 3.93 -4.85
N GLN A 118 -0.16 3.79 -5.78
CA GLN A 118 0.33 4.89 -6.62
C GLN A 118 -0.69 5.42 -7.65
N LYS A 119 -1.89 4.83 -7.75
CA LYS A 119 -2.99 5.38 -8.57
C LYS A 119 -3.74 6.53 -7.89
N GLY A 120 -3.34 6.91 -6.68
CA GLY A 120 -3.85 8.06 -5.95
C GLY A 120 -4.71 7.68 -4.76
N ASP A 121 -5.25 8.71 -4.09
CA ASP A 121 -5.80 8.55 -2.74
C ASP A 121 -7.05 7.69 -2.68
N CYS A 122 -7.79 7.59 -3.79
CA CYS A 122 -8.90 6.66 -3.94
C CYS A 122 -8.44 5.20 -3.76
N ALA A 123 -7.33 4.82 -4.38
CA ALA A 123 -6.76 3.48 -4.28
C ALA A 123 -6.15 3.22 -2.89
N LYS A 124 -5.42 4.20 -2.34
CA LYS A 124 -4.89 4.13 -0.98
C LYS A 124 -5.99 3.97 0.07
N ARG A 125 -7.12 4.70 -0.07
CA ARG A 125 -8.29 4.57 0.80
C ARG A 125 -8.90 3.17 0.74
N ILE A 126 -9.02 2.58 -0.45
CA ILE A 126 -9.51 1.20 -0.62
C ILE A 126 -8.59 0.19 0.09
N LEU A 127 -7.28 0.27 -0.13
CA LEU A 127 -6.30 -0.61 0.52
C LEU A 127 -6.34 -0.46 2.04
N THR A 128 -6.35 0.78 2.51
CA THR A 128 -6.49 1.13 3.92
C THR A 128 -7.76 0.53 4.52
N SER A 129 -8.91 0.75 3.88
CA SER A 129 -10.19 0.22 4.34
C SER A 129 -10.17 -1.30 4.43
N ALA A 130 -9.47 -1.99 3.53
CA ALA A 130 -9.29 -3.44 3.61
C ALA A 130 -8.43 -3.86 4.82
N LEU A 131 -7.34 -3.15 5.13
CA LEU A 131 -6.47 -3.47 6.27
C LEU A 131 -7.17 -3.26 7.63
N VAL A 132 -7.91 -2.14 7.76
CA VAL A 132 -8.61 -1.81 9.02
C VAL A 132 -9.96 -2.50 9.18
N ARG A 133 -10.43 -3.22 8.16
CA ARG A 133 -11.74 -3.87 8.14
C ARG A 133 -11.90 -4.83 9.32
N THR A 134 -13.04 -4.73 10.02
CA THR A 134 -13.40 -5.61 11.16
C THR A 134 -14.67 -6.41 10.92
N ASP A 135 -15.51 -6.00 9.97
CA ASP A 135 -16.74 -6.68 9.56
C ASP A 135 -16.41 -7.74 8.50
N ILE A 136 -15.87 -8.89 8.93
CA ILE A 136 -15.54 -9.99 8.02
C ILE A 136 -16.86 -10.60 7.49
N PRO A 137 -17.17 -10.55 6.18
CA PRO A 137 -18.31 -11.26 5.64
C PRO A 137 -18.05 -12.77 5.78
N VAL A 138 -18.95 -13.45 6.49
CA VAL A 138 -18.86 -14.89 6.83
C VAL A 138 -18.75 -15.80 5.59
N ASP A 139 -19.07 -15.29 4.40
CA ASP A 139 -19.18 -16.06 3.15
C ASP A 139 -17.91 -16.04 2.27
N CYS A 140 -16.91 -15.21 2.60
CA CYS A 140 -15.59 -15.37 2.00
C CYS A 140 -14.88 -16.50 2.74
N ARG A 141 -14.41 -17.52 2.00
CA ARG A 141 -13.60 -18.66 2.50
C ARG A 141 -12.23 -18.20 3.01
N VAL A 142 -12.22 -17.24 3.93
CA VAL A 142 -11.05 -16.81 4.69
C VAL A 142 -11.17 -17.51 6.03
N PRO A 143 -10.16 -18.30 6.45
CA PRO A 143 -10.16 -18.90 7.77
C PRO A 143 -10.43 -17.81 8.81
N GLN A 144 -11.52 -17.94 9.58
CA GLN A 144 -11.80 -17.01 10.67
C GLN A 144 -10.62 -17.04 11.64
N THR A 145 -9.79 -16.01 11.60
CA THR A 145 -8.66 -15.83 12.50
C THR A 145 -9.20 -15.44 13.86
N ALA A 146 -9.62 -16.43 14.67
CA ALA A 146 -10.17 -16.21 16.01
C ALA A 146 -9.26 -15.41 16.98
N LYS A 147 -8.03 -15.06 16.57
CA LYS A 147 -7.02 -14.34 17.34
C LYS A 147 -6.90 -12.83 16.99
N PHE A 148 -7.34 -12.38 15.82
CA PHE A 148 -7.14 -10.99 15.37
C PHE A 148 -8.46 -10.39 14.87
N SER A 149 -8.74 -9.13 15.23
CA SER A 149 -9.98 -8.44 14.84
C SER A 149 -9.89 -7.71 13.50
N SER A 150 -8.69 -7.58 12.91
CA SER A 150 -8.46 -7.02 11.57
C SER A 150 -7.15 -7.54 10.96
N LEU A 151 -6.98 -7.37 9.64
CA LEU A 151 -5.73 -7.69 8.96
C LEU A 151 -4.58 -6.80 9.42
N LEU A 152 -4.84 -5.54 9.76
CA LEU A 152 -3.84 -4.63 10.30
C LEU A 152 -3.20 -5.16 11.60
N GLN A 153 -4.01 -5.76 12.49
CA GLN A 153 -3.47 -6.38 13.70
C GLN A 153 -2.61 -7.61 13.41
N LYS A 154 -3.03 -8.44 12.44
CA LYS A 154 -2.24 -9.60 12.01
C LYS A 154 -0.93 -9.15 11.35
N PHE A 155 -0.98 -8.10 10.54
CA PHE A 155 0.17 -7.48 9.91
C PHE A 155 1.22 -7.03 10.94
N PHE A 156 0.80 -6.31 11.98
CA PHE A 156 1.72 -5.89 13.06
C PHE A 156 2.24 -7.04 13.93
N ALA A 157 1.62 -8.22 13.86
CA ALA A 157 2.09 -9.41 14.56
C ALA A 157 3.14 -10.21 13.76
N LEU A 158 3.47 -9.80 12.53
CA LEU A 158 4.52 -10.42 11.72
C LEU A 158 5.90 -10.21 12.38
N GLU A 159 6.73 -11.25 12.35
CA GLU A 159 8.12 -11.18 12.81
C GLU A 159 9.01 -10.60 11.69
N PHE A 160 8.96 -9.29 11.50
CA PHE A 160 9.65 -8.60 10.39
C PHE A 160 11.16 -8.88 10.33
N GLU A 161 11.81 -9.11 11.47
CA GLU A 161 13.25 -9.42 11.56
C GLU A 161 13.61 -10.76 10.91
N ASN A 162 12.64 -11.66 10.76
CA ASN A 162 12.82 -12.99 10.19
C ASN A 162 12.35 -13.08 8.72
N LEU A 163 11.84 -11.98 8.14
CA LEU A 163 11.49 -11.93 6.72
C LEU A 163 12.75 -11.91 5.85
N ASN A 164 12.61 -12.43 4.64
CA ASN A 164 13.66 -12.30 3.63
C ASN A 164 13.79 -10.82 3.22
N ASP A 165 15.02 -10.31 3.11
CA ASP A 165 15.31 -8.92 2.75
C ASP A 165 14.49 -8.41 1.56
N SER A 166 14.34 -9.22 0.52
CA SER A 166 13.62 -8.81 -0.69
C SER A 166 12.10 -8.70 -0.47
N VAL A 167 11.52 -9.56 0.37
CA VAL A 167 10.10 -9.49 0.76
C VAL A 167 9.90 -8.30 1.71
N PHE A 168 10.82 -8.10 2.65
CA PHE A 168 10.81 -6.97 3.57
C PHE A 168 10.84 -5.63 2.83
N VAL A 169 11.70 -5.47 1.82
CA VAL A 169 11.76 -4.24 1.01
C VAL A 169 10.43 -3.95 0.33
N CYS A 170 9.83 -4.92 -0.37
CA CYS A 170 8.53 -4.72 -1.01
C CYS A 170 7.43 -4.38 0.01
N LEU A 171 7.47 -4.98 1.19
CA LEU A 171 6.51 -4.74 2.25
C LEU A 171 6.66 -3.34 2.86
N HIS A 172 7.89 -2.89 3.02
CA HIS A 172 8.22 -1.55 3.48
C HIS A 172 7.81 -0.49 2.45
N ASP A 173 8.03 -0.73 1.16
CA ASP A 173 7.62 0.17 0.08
C ASP A 173 6.10 0.33 0.01
N LEU A 174 5.36 -0.77 0.21
CA LEU A 174 3.92 -0.74 0.34
C LEU A 174 3.49 0.05 1.58
N TYR A 175 4.11 -0.20 2.74
CA TYR A 175 3.83 0.53 3.98
C TYR A 175 4.01 2.04 3.76
N LEU A 176 5.12 2.47 3.15
CA LEU A 176 5.34 3.88 2.82
C LEU A 176 4.30 4.42 1.85
N SER A 177 3.84 3.61 0.89
CA SER A 177 2.86 4.05 -0.11
C SER A 177 1.44 4.22 0.45
N ILE A 178 1.10 3.53 1.55
CA ILE A 178 -0.23 3.57 2.20
C ILE A 178 -0.23 4.48 3.44
N MET A 179 0.84 4.48 4.24
CA MET A 179 0.86 5.12 5.57
C MET A 179 1.25 6.60 5.57
N THR A 180 1.73 7.14 4.44
CA THR A 180 1.92 8.60 4.32
C THR A 180 0.64 9.39 4.56
N ASP A 181 -0.54 8.78 4.34
CA ASP A 181 -1.84 9.42 4.54
C ASP A 181 -2.35 9.34 6.02
N TYR A 182 -1.67 8.60 6.91
CA TYR A 182 -2.11 8.40 8.31
C TYR A 182 -1.35 9.24 9.35
N LEU A 183 -0.19 9.80 8.99
CA LEU A 183 0.73 10.40 9.95
C LEU A 183 0.89 11.92 9.82
N PHE A 184 0.16 12.58 8.90
CA PHE A 184 0.18 14.04 8.74
C PHE A 184 -1.21 14.60 8.45
#